data_AF-A0A9W7BB15-F1
#
_entry.id   AF-A0A9W7BB15-F1
#
_cell.length_a   1.000
_cell.length_b   1.000
_cell.length_c   1.000
_cell.angle_alpha   90.00
_cell.angle_beta   90.00
_cell.angle_gamma   90.00
#
_symmetry.space_group_name_H-M   'P 1'
#
loop_
_entity.id
_entity.type
_entity.pdbx_description
1 polymer ?
#
loop_
_entity_poly.entity_id
_entity_poly.type
_entity_poly.pdbx_seq_one_letter_code
_entity_poly.pdbx_strand_id
1 'polypeptide(L)'
;MSVEAALASDSGPSKLSVGMLKAHLKENQMSQSGEKQSLWVRCKLLHSVQTRSLRTADGSDPTKLKPAALKKTCAHAGVSPIGSNDELLMGLVDCLLKSHTSTTSTTSTESTSTSTKSTPKPSGPALASAVLSLADTSTFNPIVVLQLSDPSLTPSSPTASLRRSYLKMSLLIHPDRIGREFKDATKAFQVLVEAFERLTSPTELPSDDTSSSSSSSSSKKKKSTPVRISRSNERCHRTPVHCPRCKSQWGNDIEGNPEYFYNIFMQGLKSFHCSTCLLKFGCMSAIHKCPHCKHSFEYDPADYHRTVHCPNQKCKKTFGFYLFHMSDLALRTLHDDVVKARDETLKFAAGMKRRAESARRRNDASEDAQELQQFKLGLANECPLCGVSYKELKDSGISCAEHMLNCNDIEKLQKRKREKQEMRDKKAKREEGEAKQDKAAALASWQFLGSKDEQLYLLGEDELEKVASDRGISTTSKSKSDVIAAIVSGKSTSLVRHDGSPSSSIRKETLPSIETLQRLDLEELRCILAAHGVVGSDGKTKAQLLRMVEGAILDDDDEKGSSGVMLLENGKNGNEREEGSSEDEDDDDDEYNEVEVIDLT
;
A
#
# COMPACT_ATOMS: atom_id res chain seq x y z
N MET A 1 -35.49 43.20 -18.72
CA MET A 1 -34.14 42.86 -19.21
C MET A 1 -34.24 41.53 -19.95
N SER A 2 -33.91 41.46 -21.24
CA SER A 2 -33.94 40.20 -22.00
C SER A 2 -32.87 39.23 -21.47
N VAL A 3 -33.09 37.92 -21.63
CA VAL A 3 -32.12 36.87 -21.24
C VAL A 3 -30.81 37.03 -22.03
N GLU A 4 -30.88 37.37 -23.32
CA GLU A 4 -29.70 37.62 -24.17
C GLU A 4 -28.88 38.82 -23.69
N ALA A 5 -29.54 39.92 -23.31
CA ALA A 5 -28.88 41.11 -22.77
C ALA A 5 -28.20 40.82 -21.41
N ALA A 6 -28.79 39.94 -20.61
CA ALA A 6 -28.19 39.50 -19.34
C ALA A 6 -26.95 38.62 -19.55
N LEU A 7 -26.97 37.75 -20.55
CA LEU A 7 -25.87 36.87 -20.91
C LEU A 7 -24.69 37.62 -21.54
N ALA A 8 -24.97 38.63 -22.37
CA ALA A 8 -23.95 39.48 -22.99
C ALA A 8 -23.21 40.38 -21.98
N SER A 9 -23.85 40.73 -20.87
CA SER A 9 -23.28 41.58 -19.80
C SER A 9 -22.63 40.78 -18.66
N ASP A 10 -22.57 39.45 -18.76
CA ASP A 10 -22.18 38.49 -17.69
C ASP A 10 -22.82 38.79 -16.32
N SER A 11 -24.00 39.45 -16.35
CA SER A 11 -24.74 39.77 -15.14
C SER A 11 -25.31 38.48 -14.58
N GLY A 12 -24.96 38.13 -13.34
CA GLY A 12 -25.39 36.87 -12.72
C GLY A 12 -26.92 36.67 -12.70
N PRO A 13 -27.39 35.44 -12.41
CA PRO A 13 -28.80 35.05 -12.55
C PRO A 13 -29.77 35.79 -11.61
N SER A 14 -29.27 36.58 -10.66
CA SER A 14 -30.05 37.32 -9.66
C SER A 14 -31.09 38.26 -10.27
N LYS A 15 -30.83 38.82 -11.46
CA LYS A 15 -31.70 39.82 -12.10
C LYS A 15 -32.82 39.26 -13.00
N LEU A 16 -32.86 37.94 -13.23
CA LEU A 16 -33.86 37.27 -14.08
C LEU A 16 -34.80 36.38 -13.27
N SER A 17 -36.05 36.25 -13.70
CA SER A 17 -37.00 35.32 -13.08
C SER A 17 -36.83 33.90 -13.66
N VAL A 18 -37.17 32.87 -12.86
CA VAL A 18 -37.12 31.46 -13.30
C VAL A 18 -38.04 31.23 -14.50
N GLY A 19 -39.19 31.90 -14.56
CA GLY A 19 -40.13 31.81 -15.68
C GLY A 19 -39.52 32.28 -17.00
N MET A 20 -38.74 33.37 -16.99
CA MET A 20 -38.05 33.85 -18.19
C MET A 20 -36.97 32.88 -18.68
N LEU A 21 -36.19 32.27 -17.77
CA LEU A 21 -35.18 31.28 -18.13
C LEU A 21 -35.81 30.01 -18.72
N LYS A 22 -36.92 29.54 -18.14
CA LYS A 22 -37.65 28.37 -18.68
C LYS A 22 -38.28 28.66 -20.04
N ALA A 23 -38.84 29.85 -20.26
CA ALA A 23 -39.39 30.25 -21.54
C ALA A 23 -38.31 30.26 -22.64
N HIS A 24 -37.14 30.83 -22.34
CA HIS A 24 -36.00 30.88 -23.27
C HIS A 24 -35.45 29.49 -23.63
N LEU A 25 -35.36 28.57 -22.64
CA LEU A 25 -34.95 27.19 -22.89
C LEU A 25 -36.02 26.40 -23.65
N LYS A 26 -37.31 26.69 -23.45
CA LYS A 26 -38.42 26.07 -24.18
C LYS A 26 -38.38 26.39 -25.67
N GLU A 27 -38.15 27.66 -26.01
CA GLU A 27 -38.03 28.14 -27.39
C GLU A 27 -36.89 27.44 -28.14
N ASN A 28 -35.80 27.14 -27.43
CA ASN A 28 -34.61 26.48 -27.96
C ASN A 28 -34.59 24.95 -27.76
N GLN A 29 -35.74 24.34 -27.41
CA GLN A 29 -35.93 22.89 -27.25
C GLN A 29 -34.99 22.22 -26.22
N MET A 30 -34.54 22.95 -25.20
CA MET A 30 -33.72 22.42 -24.11
C MET A 30 -34.55 22.05 -22.87
N SER A 31 -33.96 21.25 -21.97
CA SER A 31 -34.61 20.85 -20.72
C SER A 31 -34.89 22.05 -19.80
N GLN A 32 -36.12 22.12 -19.28
CA GLN A 32 -36.60 23.16 -18.34
C GLN A 32 -36.53 22.73 -16.87
N SER A 33 -35.96 21.55 -16.57
CA SER A 33 -35.89 21.00 -15.21
C SER A 33 -34.69 21.54 -14.42
N GLY A 34 -34.82 21.62 -13.10
CA GLY A 34 -33.74 22.03 -12.19
C GLY A 34 -33.88 23.42 -11.61
N GLU A 35 -32.91 23.79 -10.78
CA GLU A 35 -32.87 25.05 -10.05
C GLU A 35 -32.46 26.23 -10.94
N LYS A 36 -32.67 27.46 -10.44
CA LYS A 36 -32.39 28.71 -11.16
C LYS A 36 -30.96 28.76 -11.73
N GLN A 37 -29.99 28.23 -10.99
CA GLN A 37 -28.58 28.18 -11.40
C GLN A 37 -28.36 27.21 -12.57
N SER A 38 -28.95 26.02 -12.53
CA SER A 38 -28.85 25.04 -13.62
C SER A 38 -29.45 25.56 -14.93
N LEU A 39 -30.61 26.25 -14.84
CA LEU A 39 -31.24 26.88 -15.99
C LEU A 39 -30.37 28.00 -16.59
N TRP A 40 -29.71 28.78 -15.73
CA TRP A 40 -28.78 29.83 -16.16
C TRP A 40 -27.56 29.26 -16.89
N VAL A 41 -26.95 28.19 -16.37
CA VAL A 41 -25.82 27.51 -17.02
C VAL A 41 -26.21 26.99 -18.40
N ARG A 42 -27.40 26.40 -18.56
CA ARG A 42 -27.90 25.97 -19.88
C ARG A 42 -28.11 27.13 -20.84
N CYS A 43 -28.64 28.26 -20.37
CA CYS A 43 -28.78 29.45 -21.20
C CYS A 43 -27.42 30.00 -21.65
N LYS A 44 -26.40 29.96 -20.79
CA LYS A 44 -25.03 30.38 -21.12
C LYS A 44 -24.36 29.45 -22.15
N LEU A 45 -24.58 28.14 -22.05
CA LEU A 45 -24.12 27.16 -23.02
C LEU A 45 -24.79 27.33 -24.39
N LEU A 46 -26.10 27.55 -24.40
CA LEU A 46 -26.84 27.80 -25.63
C LEU A 46 -26.32 29.07 -26.33
N HIS A 47 -26.13 30.14 -25.56
CA HIS A 47 -25.59 31.38 -26.09
C HIS A 47 -24.15 31.21 -26.61
N SER A 48 -23.29 30.45 -25.93
CA SER A 48 -21.93 30.20 -26.44
C SER A 48 -21.92 29.39 -27.74
N VAL A 49 -22.83 28.43 -27.90
CA VAL A 49 -22.99 27.65 -29.14
C VAL A 49 -23.52 28.53 -30.28
N GLN A 50 -24.51 29.37 -30.02
CA GLN A 50 -25.12 30.26 -31.02
C GLN A 50 -24.16 31.37 -31.46
N THR A 51 -23.57 32.11 -30.51
CA THR A 51 -22.70 33.25 -30.80
C THR A 51 -21.42 32.83 -31.53
N ARG A 52 -20.91 31.62 -31.28
CA ARG A 52 -19.69 31.10 -31.93
C ARG A 52 -19.98 30.10 -33.04
N SER A 53 -21.25 29.91 -33.42
CA SER A 53 -21.68 28.97 -34.46
C SER A 53 -21.05 27.58 -34.34
N LEU A 54 -20.95 27.05 -33.13
CA LEU A 54 -20.30 25.76 -32.89
C LEU A 54 -21.12 24.62 -33.52
N ARG A 55 -20.44 23.71 -34.20
CA ARG A 55 -21.02 22.51 -34.83
C ARG A 55 -20.20 21.28 -34.43
N THR A 56 -20.86 20.13 -34.33
CA THR A 56 -20.15 18.86 -34.16
C THR A 56 -19.44 18.45 -35.46
N ALA A 57 -18.61 17.41 -35.40
CA ALA A 57 -17.92 16.86 -36.59
C ALA A 57 -18.89 16.44 -37.70
N ASP A 58 -20.12 16.06 -37.34
CA ASP A 58 -21.21 15.69 -38.25
C ASP A 58 -22.06 16.89 -38.70
N GLY A 59 -21.64 18.13 -38.42
CA GLY A 59 -22.35 19.37 -38.78
C GLY A 59 -23.62 19.65 -37.98
N SER A 60 -23.91 18.87 -36.92
CA SER A 60 -25.12 19.01 -36.12
C SER A 60 -24.94 20.01 -34.97
N ASP A 61 -26.05 20.61 -34.53
CA ASP A 61 -26.08 21.48 -33.35
C ASP A 61 -25.98 20.63 -32.06
N PRO A 62 -24.95 20.84 -31.22
CA PRO A 62 -24.74 20.03 -30.02
C PRO A 62 -25.90 20.09 -29.03
N THR A 63 -26.66 21.20 -29.00
CA THR A 63 -27.79 21.40 -28.07
C THR A 63 -29.03 20.59 -28.43
N LYS A 64 -29.12 20.09 -29.67
CA LYS A 64 -30.27 19.33 -30.20
C LYS A 64 -30.04 17.82 -30.25
N LEU A 65 -28.89 17.34 -29.77
CA LEU A 65 -28.55 15.93 -29.79
C LEU A 65 -29.34 15.15 -28.74
N LYS A 66 -29.89 14.00 -29.15
CA LYS A 66 -30.48 13.02 -28.21
C LYS A 66 -29.39 12.46 -27.28
N PRO A 67 -29.71 12.07 -26.03
CA PRO A 67 -28.71 11.63 -25.05
C PRO A 67 -27.78 10.51 -25.54
N ALA A 68 -28.28 9.56 -26.33
CA ALA A 68 -27.47 8.49 -26.91
C ALA A 68 -26.48 8.99 -27.98
N ALA A 69 -26.91 9.92 -28.82
CA ALA A 69 -26.06 10.55 -29.83
C ALA A 69 -25.01 11.44 -29.18
N LEU A 70 -25.38 12.19 -28.12
CA LEU A 70 -24.47 13.05 -27.38
C LEU A 70 -23.31 12.26 -26.76
N LYS A 71 -23.59 11.10 -26.15
CA LYS A 71 -22.54 10.21 -25.62
C LYS A 71 -21.58 9.73 -26.70
N LYS A 72 -22.12 9.34 -27.87
CA LYS A 72 -21.31 8.91 -29.01
C LYS A 72 -20.43 10.04 -29.52
N THR A 73 -20.97 11.25 -29.67
CA THR A 73 -20.19 12.43 -30.10
C THR A 73 -19.15 12.85 -29.06
N CYS A 74 -19.44 12.75 -27.76
CA CYS A 74 -18.44 13.00 -26.72
C CYS A 74 -17.29 12.01 -26.81
N ALA A 75 -17.57 10.72 -26.97
CA ALA A 75 -16.55 9.69 -27.14
C ALA A 75 -15.68 9.94 -28.38
N HIS A 76 -16.28 10.35 -29.51
CA HIS A 76 -15.52 10.74 -30.71
C HIS A 76 -14.69 12.00 -30.52
N ALA A 77 -15.17 12.96 -29.72
CA ALA A 77 -14.45 14.20 -29.40
C ALA A 77 -13.41 14.03 -28.27
N GLY A 78 -13.19 12.81 -27.77
CA GLY A 78 -12.26 12.53 -26.67
C GLY A 78 -12.71 13.04 -25.30
N VAL A 79 -14.00 13.35 -25.14
CA VAL A 79 -14.64 13.76 -23.88
C VAL A 79 -15.28 12.55 -23.21
N SER A 80 -15.19 12.45 -21.87
CA SER A 80 -15.79 11.34 -21.12
C SER A 80 -17.28 11.16 -21.47
N PRO A 81 -17.73 9.96 -21.90
CA PRO A 81 -19.13 9.69 -22.22
C PRO A 81 -19.99 9.35 -20.99
N ILE A 82 -19.44 9.54 -19.78
CA ILE A 82 -20.07 9.23 -18.51
C ILE A 82 -20.44 10.54 -17.81
N GLY A 83 -21.71 10.69 -17.44
CA GLY A 83 -22.23 11.87 -16.76
C GLY A 83 -23.71 12.12 -17.05
N SER A 84 -24.27 13.15 -16.41
CA SER A 84 -25.58 13.69 -16.74
C SER A 84 -25.58 14.36 -18.13
N ASN A 85 -26.75 14.54 -18.75
CA ASN A 85 -26.85 15.17 -20.07
C ASN A 85 -26.20 16.58 -20.09
N ASP A 86 -26.41 17.36 -19.03
CA ASP A 86 -25.82 18.69 -18.89
C ASP A 86 -24.28 18.64 -18.79
N GLU A 87 -23.70 17.68 -18.05
CA GLU A 87 -22.24 17.49 -17.95
C GLU A 87 -21.61 17.07 -19.28
N LEU A 88 -22.29 16.17 -20.01
CA LEU A 88 -21.85 15.75 -21.34
C LEU A 88 -21.88 16.90 -22.34
N LEU A 89 -22.95 17.71 -22.32
CA LEU A 89 -23.09 18.87 -23.20
C LEU A 89 -22.05 19.94 -22.86
N MET A 90 -21.82 20.22 -21.58
CA MET A 90 -20.75 21.13 -21.14
C MET A 90 -19.38 20.68 -21.64
N GLY A 91 -19.04 19.41 -21.41
CA GLY A 91 -17.75 18.86 -21.84
C GLY A 91 -17.56 18.91 -23.36
N LEU A 92 -18.62 18.63 -24.13
CA LEU A 92 -18.57 18.71 -25.59
C LEU A 92 -18.41 20.15 -26.07
N VAL A 93 -19.18 21.10 -25.54
CA VAL A 93 -19.10 22.52 -25.90
C VAL A 93 -17.72 23.09 -25.56
N ASP A 94 -17.14 22.76 -24.40
CA ASP A 94 -15.79 23.18 -24.03
C ASP A 94 -14.71 22.63 -24.98
N CYS A 95 -14.88 21.40 -25.47
CA CYS A 95 -13.98 20.81 -26.46
C CYS A 95 -14.11 21.50 -27.83
N LEU A 96 -15.34 21.81 -28.26
CA LEU A 96 -15.60 22.56 -29.49
C LEU A 96 -15.09 24.00 -29.42
N LEU A 97 -15.19 24.66 -28.25
CA LEU A 97 -14.63 26.00 -28.03
C LEU A 97 -13.11 26.01 -28.17
N LYS A 98 -12.41 25.00 -27.60
CA LYS A 98 -10.96 24.88 -27.69
C LYS A 98 -10.47 24.61 -29.11
N SER A 99 -11.21 23.83 -29.90
CA SER A 99 -10.86 23.58 -31.31
C SER A 99 -11.14 24.80 -32.20
N HIS A 100 -12.21 25.55 -31.96
CA HIS A 100 -12.50 26.79 -32.69
C HIS A 100 -11.43 27.88 -32.46
N THR A 101 -10.91 28.02 -31.23
CA THR A 101 -9.83 28.98 -30.93
C THR A 101 -8.51 28.64 -31.61
N SER A 102 -8.24 27.36 -31.91
CA SER A 102 -7.05 26.94 -32.63
C SER A 102 -7.12 27.18 -34.14
N THR A 103 -8.33 27.35 -34.69
CA THR A 103 -8.56 27.42 -36.14
C THR A 103 -8.65 28.86 -36.67
N THR A 104 -8.80 29.87 -35.79
CA THR A 104 -9.01 31.27 -36.21
C THR A 104 -7.69 32.07 -36.37
N SER A 105 -6.54 31.40 -36.23
CA SER A 105 -5.21 32.04 -36.27
C SER A 105 -4.38 31.50 -37.43
N THR A 106 -4.75 31.77 -38.68
CA THR A 106 -3.84 31.59 -39.83
C THR A 106 -4.30 32.38 -41.05
N THR A 107 -3.65 33.52 -41.29
CA THR A 107 -3.44 34.02 -42.66
C THR A 107 -2.02 34.54 -42.75
N SER A 108 -1.30 34.04 -43.78
CA SER A 108 -0.05 34.52 -44.38
C SER A 108 1.29 33.98 -43.85
N THR A 109 1.83 33.04 -44.65
CA THR A 109 3.23 32.89 -45.12
C THR A 109 4.36 32.69 -44.09
N GLU A 110 5.30 31.76 -44.21
CA GLU A 110 5.54 30.58 -45.04
C GLU A 110 6.77 29.93 -44.37
N SER A 111 6.64 28.76 -43.78
CA SER A 111 7.77 27.94 -43.32
C SER A 111 7.29 26.51 -43.23
N THR A 112 7.84 25.70 -44.11
CA THR A 112 7.53 24.30 -44.42
C THR A 112 7.19 23.47 -43.20
N SER A 113 5.89 23.20 -43.07
CA SER A 113 5.30 22.18 -42.24
C SER A 113 5.70 20.79 -42.72
N THR A 114 5.98 19.88 -41.79
CA THR A 114 5.44 18.53 -41.93
C THR A 114 4.56 18.23 -40.71
N SER A 115 3.30 17.96 -41.04
CA SER A 115 2.10 17.71 -40.25
C SER A 115 2.23 17.05 -38.87
N THR A 116 1.38 17.58 -38.00
CA THR A 116 0.75 16.99 -36.82
C THR A 116 0.20 15.57 -37.06
N LYS A 117 0.39 14.70 -36.06
CA LYS A 117 -0.39 13.46 -35.89
C LYS A 117 -0.82 13.41 -34.42
N SER A 118 -2.06 13.00 -34.18
CA SER A 118 -2.58 12.47 -32.92
C SER A 118 -1.46 12.04 -31.99
N THR A 119 -1.35 12.51 -30.75
CA THR A 119 -0.35 11.93 -29.84
C THR A 119 -0.63 10.43 -29.77
N PRO A 120 0.21 9.59 -30.42
CA PRO A 120 0.07 8.17 -30.29
C PRO A 120 0.41 7.90 -28.84
N LYS A 121 -0.19 6.86 -28.26
CA LYS A 121 0.40 6.22 -27.09
C LYS A 121 1.92 6.13 -27.37
N PRO A 122 2.80 6.76 -26.57
CA PRO A 122 4.21 6.89 -26.94
C PRO A 122 4.74 5.48 -27.20
N SER A 123 5.27 5.23 -28.40
CA SER A 123 5.78 3.91 -28.72
C SER A 123 6.90 3.61 -27.71
N GLY A 124 6.88 2.41 -27.13
CA GLY A 124 7.87 2.02 -26.13
C GLY A 124 9.32 2.27 -26.57
N PRO A 125 9.70 2.02 -27.85
CA PRO A 125 11.02 2.36 -28.37
C PRO A 125 11.34 3.87 -28.38
N ALA A 126 10.37 4.73 -28.74
CA ALA A 126 10.57 6.18 -28.74
C ALA A 126 10.76 6.73 -27.31
N LEU A 127 10.00 6.19 -26.35
CA LEU A 127 10.13 6.55 -24.94
C LEU A 127 11.47 6.07 -24.36
N ALA A 128 11.92 4.86 -24.71
CA ALA A 128 13.21 4.31 -24.28
C ALA A 128 14.40 5.11 -24.85
N SER A 129 14.33 5.54 -26.11
CA SER A 129 15.34 6.42 -26.71
C SER A 129 15.37 7.81 -26.05
N ALA A 130 14.21 8.36 -25.70
CA ALA A 130 14.13 9.62 -24.96
C ALA A 130 14.77 9.50 -23.56
N VAL A 131 14.53 8.40 -22.84
CA VAL A 131 15.14 8.14 -21.53
C VAL A 131 16.67 8.10 -21.63
N LEU A 132 17.23 7.40 -22.62
CA LEU A 132 18.68 7.32 -22.82
C LEU A 132 19.28 8.67 -23.22
N SER A 133 18.60 9.45 -24.07
CA SER A 133 19.08 10.79 -24.45
C SER A 133 19.18 11.76 -23.25
N LEU A 134 18.35 11.57 -22.23
CA LEU A 134 18.40 12.33 -20.97
C LEU A 134 19.47 11.80 -20.00
N ALA A 135 19.90 10.55 -20.15
CA ALA A 135 21.01 9.96 -19.40
C ALA A 135 22.37 10.45 -19.90
N ASP A 136 22.50 10.65 -21.22
CA ASP A 136 23.75 11.04 -21.88
C ASP A 136 24.11 12.52 -21.69
N THR A 137 23.15 13.36 -21.25
CA THR A 137 23.45 14.75 -20.87
C THR A 137 24.23 14.80 -19.55
N SER A 138 25.31 15.58 -19.51
CA SER A 138 26.23 15.79 -18.36
C SER A 138 25.59 16.35 -17.08
N THR A 139 24.26 16.44 -17.03
CA THR A 139 23.46 16.87 -15.90
C THR A 139 22.25 15.95 -15.81
N PHE A 140 22.48 14.68 -15.46
CA PHE A 140 21.42 13.71 -15.28
C PHE A 140 20.44 14.20 -14.20
N ASN A 141 19.24 14.58 -14.63
CA ASN A 141 18.18 15.01 -13.73
C ASN A 141 17.08 13.94 -13.68
N PRO A 142 16.99 13.16 -12.59
CA PRO A 142 16.11 12.00 -12.52
C PRO A 142 14.62 12.37 -12.62
N ILE A 143 14.23 13.62 -12.29
CA ILE A 143 12.82 14.04 -12.42
C ILE A 143 12.38 14.17 -13.88
N VAL A 144 13.30 14.57 -14.77
CA VAL A 144 13.01 14.81 -16.18
C VAL A 144 12.66 13.48 -16.87
N VAL A 145 13.28 12.39 -16.42
CA VAL A 145 12.97 11.03 -16.88
C VAL A 145 11.52 10.65 -16.53
N LEU A 146 11.09 10.86 -15.28
CA LEU A 146 9.70 10.55 -14.86
C LEU A 146 8.67 11.53 -15.45
N GLN A 147 9.07 12.78 -15.70
CA GLN A 147 8.22 13.81 -16.33
C GLN A 147 7.82 13.46 -17.77
N LEU A 148 8.54 12.58 -18.47
CA LEU A 148 8.16 12.07 -19.79
C LEU A 148 6.78 11.39 -19.77
N SER A 149 6.34 10.87 -18.62
CA SER A 149 5.04 10.21 -18.47
C SER A 149 3.96 11.07 -17.81
N ASP A 150 4.39 12.04 -17.01
CA ASP A 150 3.54 13.03 -16.34
C ASP A 150 4.33 14.35 -16.14
N PRO A 151 4.08 15.37 -16.98
CA PRO A 151 4.82 16.64 -16.92
C PRO A 151 4.53 17.47 -15.68
N SER A 152 3.59 17.07 -14.82
CA SER A 152 3.27 17.77 -13.57
C SER A 152 4.14 17.37 -12.38
N LEU A 153 4.98 16.33 -12.51
CA LEU A 153 5.83 15.84 -11.44
C LEU A 153 6.98 16.80 -11.12
N THR A 154 7.31 16.89 -9.83
CA THR A 154 8.46 17.62 -9.28
C THR A 154 9.31 16.69 -8.39
N PRO A 155 10.59 17.02 -8.09
CA PRO A 155 11.46 16.18 -7.23
C PRO A 155 10.92 15.93 -5.81
N SER A 156 9.96 16.76 -5.43
CA SER A 156 9.28 16.88 -4.15
C SER A 156 7.83 16.40 -4.20
N SER A 157 7.41 15.77 -5.31
CA SER A 157 6.09 15.15 -5.41
C SER A 157 6.00 13.95 -4.46
N PRO A 158 4.79 13.61 -3.96
CA PRO A 158 4.61 12.45 -3.08
C PRO A 158 5.18 11.17 -3.71
N THR A 159 5.81 10.30 -2.91
CA THR A 159 6.43 9.06 -3.41
C THR A 159 5.42 8.17 -4.15
N ALA A 160 4.16 8.15 -3.70
CA ALA A 160 3.08 7.45 -4.40
C ALA A 160 2.86 7.96 -5.84
N SER A 161 3.00 9.27 -6.07
CA SER A 161 2.85 9.87 -7.41
C SER A 161 4.05 9.53 -8.30
N LEU A 162 5.27 9.57 -7.75
CA LEU A 162 6.49 9.12 -8.44
C LEU A 162 6.39 7.64 -8.82
N ARG A 163 5.92 6.79 -7.90
CA ARG A 163 5.73 5.34 -8.12
C ARG A 163 4.71 5.06 -9.21
N ARG A 164 3.60 5.80 -9.27
CA ARG A 164 2.59 5.67 -10.33
C ARG A 164 3.16 5.98 -11.71
N SER A 165 3.96 7.04 -11.83
CA SER A 165 4.62 7.40 -13.10
C SER A 165 5.70 6.41 -13.49
N TYR A 166 6.52 5.97 -12.54
CA TYR A 166 7.49 4.89 -12.75
C TYR A 166 6.83 3.62 -13.28
N LEU A 167 5.76 3.12 -12.63
CA LEU A 167 5.03 1.92 -13.07
C LEU A 167 4.42 2.08 -14.47
N LYS A 168 3.90 3.26 -14.77
CA LYS A 168 3.35 3.56 -16.10
C LYS A 168 4.43 3.50 -17.18
N MET A 169 5.63 4.00 -16.88
CA MET A 169 6.78 3.94 -17.79
C MET A 169 7.37 2.55 -17.90
N SER A 170 7.55 1.84 -16.79
CA SER A 170 8.15 0.51 -16.75
C SER A 170 7.37 -0.48 -17.61
N LEU A 171 6.02 -0.40 -17.62
CA LEU A 171 5.16 -1.20 -18.49
C LEU A 171 5.32 -0.89 -20.00
N LEU A 172 5.81 0.30 -20.35
CA LEU A 172 6.03 0.73 -21.74
C LEU A 172 7.45 0.43 -22.23
N ILE A 173 8.46 0.52 -21.35
CA ILE A 173 9.88 0.34 -21.70
C ILE A 173 10.48 -0.99 -21.22
N HIS A 174 9.67 -1.92 -20.69
CA HIS A 174 10.16 -3.20 -20.19
C HIS A 174 10.91 -3.98 -21.30
N PRO A 175 12.11 -4.53 -21.01
CA PRO A 175 12.90 -5.25 -22.01
C PRO A 175 12.15 -6.44 -22.62
N ASP A 176 11.29 -7.14 -21.87
CA ASP A 176 10.49 -8.25 -22.43
C ASP A 176 9.50 -7.81 -23.50
N ARG A 177 9.06 -6.54 -23.45
CA ARG A 177 8.04 -6.01 -24.35
C ARG A 177 8.64 -5.36 -25.58
N ILE A 178 9.71 -4.59 -25.42
CA ILE A 178 10.34 -3.81 -26.50
C ILE A 178 11.71 -4.32 -26.90
N GLY A 179 12.29 -5.32 -26.21
CA GLY A 179 13.65 -5.79 -26.47
C GLY A 179 13.88 -6.39 -27.85
N ARG A 180 12.80 -6.82 -28.54
CA ARG A 180 12.87 -7.24 -29.96
C ARG A 180 12.97 -6.04 -30.92
N GLU A 181 12.41 -4.89 -30.54
CA GLU A 181 12.33 -3.68 -31.36
C GLU A 181 13.42 -2.66 -31.02
N PHE A 182 13.94 -2.69 -29.79
CA PHE A 182 14.92 -1.74 -29.27
C PHE A 182 16.02 -2.47 -28.49
N LYS A 183 17.24 -2.48 -29.04
CA LYS A 183 18.38 -3.25 -28.51
C LYS A 183 18.88 -2.76 -27.15
N ASP A 184 18.74 -1.48 -26.85
CA ASP A 184 19.16 -0.87 -25.58
C ASP A 184 18.03 -0.77 -24.54
N ALA A 185 16.96 -1.57 -24.68
CA ALA A 185 15.82 -1.54 -23.77
C ALA A 185 16.20 -1.77 -22.31
N THR A 186 17.13 -2.69 -22.05
CA THR A 186 17.63 -2.97 -20.70
C THR A 186 18.33 -1.77 -20.08
N LYS A 187 19.14 -1.04 -20.86
CA LYS A 187 19.83 0.17 -20.39
C LYS A 187 18.84 1.29 -20.10
N ALA A 188 17.87 1.50 -20.99
CA ALA A 188 16.81 2.50 -20.78
C ALA A 188 15.98 2.18 -19.52
N PHE A 189 15.72 0.90 -19.27
CA PHE A 189 15.03 0.44 -18.07
C PHE A 189 15.86 0.68 -16.80
N GLN A 190 17.16 0.37 -16.83
CA GLN A 190 18.08 0.64 -15.71
C GLN A 190 18.15 2.13 -15.36
N VAL A 191 18.25 3.02 -16.37
CA VAL A 191 18.22 4.47 -16.15
C VAL A 191 16.90 4.92 -15.50
N LEU A 192 15.76 4.34 -15.91
CA LEU A 192 14.47 4.63 -15.28
C LEU A 192 14.42 4.18 -13.81
N VAL A 193 14.96 3.00 -13.50
CA VAL A 193 15.06 2.47 -12.13
C VAL A 193 15.94 3.39 -11.29
N GLU A 194 17.13 3.74 -11.77
CA GLU A 194 18.06 4.64 -11.10
C GLU A 194 17.45 6.02 -10.86
N ALA A 195 16.69 6.55 -11.82
CA ALA A 195 15.98 7.82 -11.66
C ALA A 195 14.93 7.75 -10.54
N PHE A 196 14.18 6.64 -10.45
CA PHE A 196 13.18 6.45 -9.42
C PHE A 196 13.81 6.26 -8.03
N GLU A 197 14.87 5.46 -7.92
CA GLU A 197 15.60 5.25 -6.67
C GLU A 197 16.18 6.56 -6.14
N ARG A 198 16.91 7.33 -6.96
CA ARG A 198 17.47 8.62 -6.54
C ARG A 198 16.42 9.63 -6.07
N LEU A 199 15.19 9.56 -6.56
CA LEU A 199 14.09 10.42 -6.14
C LEU A 199 13.30 9.91 -4.94
N THR A 200 13.47 8.64 -4.55
CA THR A 200 12.71 8.01 -3.46
C THR A 200 13.58 7.69 -2.25
N SER A 201 14.90 7.59 -2.42
CA SER A 201 15.85 7.54 -1.32
C SER A 201 15.81 8.82 -0.49
N PRO A 202 15.83 8.73 0.86
CA PRO A 202 16.00 9.89 1.70
C PRO A 202 17.34 10.54 1.33
N THR A 203 17.31 11.82 0.97
CA THR A 203 18.53 12.59 0.66
C THR A 203 19.51 12.44 1.82
N GLU A 204 20.62 11.74 1.58
CA GLU A 204 21.72 11.70 2.54
C GLU A 204 22.12 13.15 2.80
N LEU A 205 22.03 13.55 4.08
CA LEU A 205 22.49 14.84 4.52
C LEU A 205 23.96 14.95 4.10
N PRO A 206 24.39 16.03 3.41
CA PRO A 206 25.81 16.24 3.20
C PRO A 206 26.48 16.28 4.57
N SER A 207 27.36 15.32 4.82
CA SER A 207 28.35 15.44 5.88
C SER A 207 29.20 16.66 5.53
N ASP A 208 29.04 17.74 6.29
CA ASP A 208 29.90 18.93 6.24
C ASP A 208 31.33 18.55 6.67
N ASP A 209 32.03 17.80 5.83
CA ASP A 209 33.47 17.62 5.90
C ASP A 209 34.10 18.62 4.92
N THR A 210 34.07 19.90 5.31
CA THR A 210 34.92 20.92 4.69
C THR A 210 35.38 21.93 5.71
N SER A 211 36.27 21.50 6.62
CA SER A 211 37.38 22.35 7.08
C SER A 211 38.32 21.62 8.05
N SER A 212 39.62 21.67 7.72
CA SER A 212 40.78 21.64 8.61
C SER A 212 41.21 20.34 9.29
N SER A 213 42.26 19.78 8.68
CA SER A 213 43.34 18.98 9.28
C SER A 213 43.86 19.48 10.64
N SER A 214 43.97 18.58 11.63
CA SER A 214 45.20 18.32 12.41
C SER A 214 44.98 17.29 13.53
N SER A 215 45.68 16.15 13.45
CA SER A 215 46.29 15.36 14.53
C SER A 215 45.66 15.33 15.94
N SER A 216 45.22 14.16 16.41
CA SER A 216 45.93 13.38 17.44
C SER A 216 45.07 12.25 18.04
N SER A 217 45.75 11.15 18.32
CA SER A 217 45.31 9.89 18.91
C SER A 217 44.77 10.02 20.33
N SER A 218 43.60 9.45 20.62
CA SER A 218 43.39 8.62 21.82
C SER A 218 42.05 7.87 21.75
N SER A 219 42.16 6.56 21.86
CA SER A 219 41.10 5.56 21.86
C SER A 219 40.31 5.61 23.18
N LYS A 220 39.09 6.14 23.11
CA LYS A 220 38.05 5.90 24.12
C LYS A 220 36.77 5.49 23.40
N LYS A 221 36.36 4.24 23.59
CA LYS A 221 35.10 3.65 23.10
C LYS A 221 33.93 4.58 23.44
N LYS A 222 33.51 5.40 22.49
CA LYS A 222 32.23 6.12 22.55
C LYS A 222 31.14 5.08 22.31
N LYS A 223 30.35 4.80 23.37
CA LYS A 223 29.02 4.21 23.24
C LYS A 223 28.28 4.97 22.13
N SER A 224 27.89 4.26 21.06
CA SER A 224 27.06 4.80 19.99
C SER A 224 25.75 5.29 20.61
N THR A 225 25.68 6.58 20.87
CA THR A 225 24.44 7.24 21.26
C THR A 225 23.55 7.18 20.02
N PRO A 226 22.30 6.70 20.13
CA PRO A 226 21.40 6.67 18.97
C PRO A 226 21.30 8.08 18.43
N VAL A 227 21.51 8.22 17.12
CA VAL A 227 21.46 9.49 16.40
C VAL A 227 20.09 10.11 16.70
N ARG A 228 20.05 11.10 17.60
CA ARG A 228 18.86 11.95 17.78
C ARG A 228 18.73 12.74 16.50
N ILE A 229 17.81 12.32 15.63
CA ILE A 229 17.42 13.08 14.44
C ILE A 229 16.76 14.37 14.95
N SER A 230 17.56 15.39 15.21
CA SER A 230 17.08 16.73 15.57
C SER A 230 16.68 17.45 14.28
N ARG A 231 15.54 17.03 13.71
CA ARG A 231 14.91 17.72 12.58
C ARG A 231 14.27 19.01 13.08
N SER A 232 14.55 20.15 12.44
CA SER A 232 13.81 21.38 12.71
C SER A 232 12.39 21.28 12.13
N ASN A 233 11.39 21.78 12.87
CA ASN A 233 10.00 21.86 12.40
C ASN A 233 9.75 23.04 11.45
N GLU A 234 10.80 23.63 10.89
CA GLU A 234 10.69 24.75 9.98
C GLU A 234 9.96 24.33 8.70
N ARG A 235 8.87 25.04 8.35
CA ARG A 235 7.98 24.72 7.22
C ARG A 235 7.29 23.34 7.33
N CYS A 236 7.28 22.74 8.52
CA CYS A 236 6.51 21.54 8.81
C CYS A 236 5.13 21.91 9.35
N HIS A 237 4.10 21.21 8.88
CA HIS A 237 2.72 21.42 9.29
C HIS A 237 2.08 20.10 9.72
N ARG A 238 1.22 20.16 10.73
CA ARG A 238 0.39 19.01 11.10
C ARG A 238 -0.66 18.79 10.02
N THR A 239 -0.52 17.72 9.25
CA THR A 239 -1.48 17.38 8.20
C THR A 239 -2.76 16.82 8.82
N PRO A 240 -3.95 17.32 8.42
CA PRO A 240 -5.20 16.78 8.93
C PRO A 240 -5.51 15.40 8.33
N VAL A 241 -5.58 14.41 9.21
CA VAL A 241 -5.85 13.00 8.93
C VAL A 241 -7.34 12.72 9.20
N HIS A 242 -8.01 11.97 8.32
CA HIS A 242 -9.41 11.60 8.52
C HIS A 242 -9.64 10.10 8.37
N CYS A 243 -10.63 9.58 9.09
CA CYS A 243 -11.09 8.20 8.98
C CYS A 243 -11.62 7.92 7.56
N PRO A 244 -11.23 6.81 6.92
CA PRO A 244 -11.70 6.47 5.57
C PRO A 244 -13.21 6.14 5.51
N ARG A 245 -13.82 5.70 6.62
CA ARG A 245 -15.24 5.31 6.66
C ARG A 245 -16.17 6.46 6.98
N CYS A 246 -16.02 7.08 8.15
CA CYS A 246 -16.92 8.15 8.59
C CYS A 246 -16.40 9.56 8.27
N LYS A 247 -15.16 9.70 7.76
CA LYS A 247 -14.53 10.98 7.43
C LYS A 247 -14.36 11.94 8.62
N SER A 248 -14.50 11.47 9.86
CA SER A 248 -14.16 12.27 11.04
C SER A 248 -12.64 12.50 11.09
N GLN A 249 -12.24 13.66 11.59
CA GLN A 249 -10.83 14.02 11.75
C GLN A 249 -10.24 13.25 12.93
N TRP A 250 -9.08 12.64 12.71
CA TRP A 250 -8.34 11.86 13.70
C TRP A 250 -7.36 12.76 14.48
N GLY A 251 -7.13 12.42 15.76
CA GLY A 251 -6.20 13.14 16.61
C GLY A 251 -6.71 14.54 16.99
N ASN A 252 -8.02 14.70 17.13
CA ASN A 252 -8.57 15.85 17.85
C ASN A 252 -8.45 15.58 19.37
N ASP A 253 -8.41 16.65 20.17
CA ASP A 253 -8.24 16.58 21.64
C ASP A 253 -9.25 15.66 22.34
N ILE A 254 -10.39 15.41 21.69
CA ILE A 254 -11.47 14.53 22.14
C ILE A 254 -11.01 13.07 22.30
N GLU A 255 -10.00 12.61 21.55
CA GLU A 255 -9.55 11.22 21.61
C GLU A 255 -8.57 10.93 22.77
N GLY A 256 -8.12 11.96 23.50
CA GLY A 256 -7.17 11.81 24.61
C GLY A 256 -5.78 11.30 24.21
N ASN A 257 -5.51 11.22 22.91
CA ASN A 257 -4.22 10.76 22.38
C ASN A 257 -3.17 11.88 22.52
N PRO A 258 -2.00 11.61 23.11
CA PRO A 258 -0.91 12.58 23.11
C PRO A 258 -0.50 13.02 21.71
N GLU A 259 -0.05 14.26 21.53
CA GLU A 259 0.28 14.80 20.21
C GLU A 259 1.31 13.96 19.45
N TYR A 260 2.26 13.36 20.17
CA TYR A 260 3.28 12.52 19.58
C TYR A 260 2.77 11.24 18.93
N PHE A 261 1.52 10.83 19.17
CA PHE A 261 0.89 9.74 18.43
C PHE A 261 0.77 10.07 16.94
N TYR A 262 0.75 11.36 16.58
CA TYR A 262 0.85 11.78 15.19
C TYR A 262 2.13 11.25 14.53
N ASN A 263 3.28 11.33 15.21
CA ASN A 263 4.55 10.83 14.68
C ASN A 263 4.48 9.32 14.42
N ILE A 264 3.95 8.59 15.41
CA ILE A 264 3.81 7.12 15.39
C ILE A 264 2.90 6.69 14.25
N PHE A 265 1.78 7.41 14.08
CA PHE A 265 0.83 7.18 13.01
C PHE A 265 1.44 7.45 11.65
N MET A 266 2.03 8.64 11.45
CA MET A 266 2.55 9.07 10.15
C MET A 266 3.76 8.24 9.68
N GLN A 267 4.57 7.70 10.61
CA GLN A 267 5.63 6.73 10.29
C GLN A 267 5.08 5.32 10.00
N GLY A 268 3.79 5.07 10.20
CA GLY A 268 3.17 3.77 9.93
C GLY A 268 3.49 2.68 10.96
N LEU A 269 3.94 3.06 12.16
CA LEU A 269 4.29 2.12 13.22
C LEU A 269 3.05 1.49 13.86
N LYS A 270 1.95 2.25 13.96
CA LYS A 270 0.72 1.82 14.62
C LYS A 270 -0.52 2.24 13.85
N SER A 271 -1.51 1.35 13.84
CA SER A 271 -2.88 1.64 13.40
C SER A 271 -3.76 2.00 14.59
N PHE A 272 -4.76 2.86 14.38
CA PHE A 272 -5.67 3.32 15.43
C PHE A 272 -7.11 2.99 15.09
N HIS A 273 -7.96 2.92 16.11
CA HIS A 273 -9.40 2.81 15.95
C HIS A 273 -10.02 4.20 15.88
N CYS A 274 -10.93 4.40 14.94
CA CYS A 274 -11.71 5.63 14.89
C CYS A 274 -12.65 5.70 16.10
N SER A 275 -12.57 6.77 16.88
CA SER A 275 -13.47 7.03 18.01
C SER A 275 -14.96 7.05 17.62
N THR A 276 -15.29 7.41 16.38
CA THR A 276 -16.68 7.52 15.91
C THR A 276 -17.26 6.21 15.38
N CYS A 277 -16.50 5.46 14.57
CA CYS A 277 -17.02 4.29 13.84
C CYS A 277 -16.29 2.98 14.16
N LEU A 278 -15.34 3.01 15.10
CA LEU A 278 -14.53 1.89 15.57
C LEU A 278 -13.71 1.17 14.49
N LEU A 279 -13.66 1.74 13.28
CA LEU A 279 -12.82 1.19 12.20
C LEU A 279 -11.34 1.34 12.58
N LYS A 280 -10.59 0.24 12.52
CA LYS A 280 -9.12 0.24 12.57
C LYS A 280 -8.57 0.75 11.23
N PHE A 281 -7.75 1.79 11.25
CA PHE A 281 -7.08 2.33 10.06
C PHE A 281 -5.65 2.76 10.40
N GLY A 282 -4.79 2.77 9.38
CA GLY A 282 -3.38 3.16 9.47
C GLY A 282 -3.08 4.38 8.60
N CYS A 283 -1.80 4.74 8.53
CA CYS A 283 -1.33 5.87 7.71
C CYS A 283 -1.76 5.78 6.24
N MET A 284 -1.60 4.64 5.58
CA MET A 284 -1.88 4.52 4.15
C MET A 284 -3.38 4.43 3.83
N SER A 285 -4.20 3.94 4.77
CA SER A 285 -5.65 3.86 4.60
C SER A 285 -6.39 5.12 5.05
N ALA A 286 -5.72 6.02 5.77
CA ALA A 286 -6.30 7.31 6.14
C ALA A 286 -6.41 8.28 4.96
N ILE A 287 -7.37 9.19 5.07
CA ILE A 287 -7.51 10.32 4.15
C ILE A 287 -6.66 11.47 4.67
N HIS A 288 -5.53 11.71 4.00
CA HIS A 288 -4.65 12.84 4.28
C HIS A 288 -5.07 14.05 3.46
N LYS A 289 -5.12 15.22 4.09
CA LYS A 289 -5.46 16.48 3.43
C LYS A 289 -4.32 17.47 3.54
N CYS A 290 -4.10 18.26 2.48
CA CYS A 290 -3.10 19.32 2.48
C CYS A 290 -3.43 20.38 3.56
N PRO A 291 -2.44 20.84 4.35
CA PRO A 291 -2.67 21.83 5.40
C PRO A 291 -3.11 23.20 4.84
N HIS A 292 -2.78 23.50 3.59
CA HIS A 292 -3.10 24.79 2.97
C HIS A 292 -4.42 24.79 2.20
N CYS A 293 -4.66 23.80 1.34
CA CYS A 293 -5.85 23.78 0.47
C CYS A 293 -6.88 22.71 0.83
N LYS A 294 -6.61 21.88 1.84
CA LYS A 294 -7.47 20.76 2.30
C LYS A 294 -7.77 19.70 1.25
N HIS A 295 -7.11 19.73 0.09
CA HIS A 295 -7.25 18.70 -0.93
C HIS A 295 -6.65 17.38 -0.44
N SER A 296 -7.35 16.27 -0.70
CA SER A 296 -6.88 14.94 -0.34
C SER A 296 -5.70 14.49 -1.20
N PHE A 297 -4.73 13.81 -0.61
CA PHE A 297 -3.61 13.23 -1.33
C PHE A 297 -3.26 11.84 -0.80
N GLU A 298 -2.58 11.05 -1.63
CA GLU A 298 -2.08 9.73 -1.26
C GLU A 298 -0.73 9.89 -0.53
N TYR A 299 -0.66 9.36 0.69
CA TYR A 299 0.49 9.47 1.58
C TYR A 299 1.21 8.12 1.70
N ASP A 300 2.54 8.15 1.67
CA ASP A 300 3.41 7.00 1.94
C ASP A 300 4.28 7.32 3.18
N PRO A 301 4.44 6.42 4.16
CA PRO A 301 5.29 6.65 5.34
C PRO A 301 6.71 7.11 5.04
N ALA A 302 7.26 6.71 3.88
CA ALA A 302 8.59 7.17 3.43
C ALA A 302 8.67 8.69 3.23
N ASP A 303 7.53 9.36 2.99
CA ASP A 303 7.47 10.81 2.82
C ASP A 303 7.55 11.57 4.16
N TYR A 304 7.45 10.90 5.31
CA TYR A 304 7.40 11.55 6.63
C TYR A 304 8.57 12.50 6.88
N HIS A 305 9.77 12.08 6.51
CA HIS A 305 11.00 12.87 6.68
C HIS A 305 11.27 13.86 5.54
N ARG A 306 10.47 13.84 4.47
CA ARG A 306 10.66 14.67 3.27
C ARG A 306 9.77 15.92 3.33
N THR A 307 10.02 16.84 2.40
CA THR A 307 9.09 17.94 2.10
C THR A 307 8.33 17.60 0.83
N VAL A 308 7.01 17.74 0.87
CA VAL A 308 6.12 17.31 -0.20
C VAL A 308 5.42 18.52 -0.81
N HIS A 309 5.30 18.52 -2.14
CA HIS A 309 4.48 19.49 -2.86
C HIS A 309 3.02 19.04 -2.89
N CYS A 310 2.11 19.98 -2.67
CA CYS A 310 0.70 19.68 -2.78
C CYS A 310 0.35 19.24 -4.22
N PRO A 311 -0.33 18.10 -4.42
CA PRO A 311 -0.67 17.59 -5.75
C PRO A 311 -1.80 18.37 -6.43
N ASN A 312 -2.46 19.28 -5.70
CA ASN A 312 -3.50 20.12 -6.27
C ASN A 312 -2.85 21.19 -7.16
N GLN A 313 -3.15 21.21 -8.45
CA GLN A 313 -2.63 22.19 -9.41
C GLN A 313 -2.90 23.65 -9.00
N LYS A 314 -3.95 23.90 -8.21
CA LYS A 314 -4.28 25.24 -7.68
C LYS A 314 -3.43 25.64 -6.47
N CYS A 315 -2.75 24.69 -5.83
CA CYS A 315 -1.96 24.89 -4.62
C CYS A 315 -0.50 24.52 -4.88
N LYS A 316 0.35 25.49 -5.19
CA LYS A 316 1.80 25.29 -5.45
C LYS A 316 2.67 25.31 -4.18
N LYS A 317 2.07 25.10 -3.01
CA LYS A 317 2.78 25.18 -1.73
C LYS A 317 3.46 23.85 -1.39
N THR A 318 4.57 23.96 -0.67
CA THR A 318 5.39 22.85 -0.18
C THR A 318 5.26 22.81 1.34
N PHE A 319 5.22 21.61 1.90
CA PHE A 319 5.14 21.44 3.35
C PHE A 319 5.86 20.17 3.79
N GLY A 320 6.47 20.21 4.97
CA GLY A 320 6.93 19.02 5.70
C GLY A 320 5.85 18.52 6.67
N PHE A 321 6.06 17.32 7.20
CA PHE A 321 5.23 16.75 8.26
C PHE A 321 5.80 17.13 9.63
N TYR A 322 4.93 17.58 10.53
CA TYR A 322 5.32 18.06 11.86
C TYR A 322 5.82 16.92 12.75
N LEU A 323 6.96 17.12 13.41
CA LEU A 323 7.52 16.17 14.38
C LEU A 323 7.27 16.69 15.79
N PHE A 324 6.39 16.02 16.52
CA PHE A 324 6.17 16.32 17.94
C PHE A 324 7.29 15.76 18.81
N HIS A 325 7.58 16.40 19.94
CA HIS A 325 8.55 15.88 20.88
C HIS A 325 8.02 14.60 21.55
N MET A 326 8.90 13.59 21.67
CA MET A 326 8.64 12.34 22.38
C MET A 326 9.64 12.21 23.51
N SER A 327 9.17 11.86 24.71
CA SER A 327 10.06 11.55 25.83
C SER A 327 10.79 10.22 25.58
N ASP A 328 12.00 10.08 26.11
CA ASP A 328 12.80 8.86 25.96
C ASP A 328 12.09 7.64 26.58
N LEU A 329 11.30 7.83 27.64
CA LEU A 329 10.46 6.78 28.23
C LEU A 329 9.38 6.31 27.26
N ALA A 330 8.62 7.26 26.68
CA ALA A 330 7.58 6.94 25.71
C ALA A 330 8.15 6.24 24.46
N LEU A 331 9.38 6.61 24.07
CA LEU A 331 10.07 5.96 22.95
C LEU A 331 10.44 4.50 23.26
N ARG A 332 10.91 4.21 24.49
CA ARG A 332 11.21 2.82 24.92
C ARG A 332 9.94 1.98 25.01
N THR A 333 8.89 2.49 25.65
CA THR A 333 7.59 1.79 25.70
C THR A 333 7.04 1.55 24.30
N LEU A 334 7.18 2.51 23.39
CA LEU A 334 6.78 2.33 22.00
C LEU A 334 7.57 1.24 21.29
N HIS A 335 8.89 1.17 21.50
CA HIS A 335 9.72 0.12 20.92
C HIS A 335 9.20 -1.27 21.30
N ASP A 336 8.92 -1.49 22.59
CA ASP A 336 8.41 -2.76 23.09
C ASP A 336 6.98 -3.04 22.60
N ASP A 337 6.11 -2.03 22.60
CA ASP A 337 4.74 -2.12 22.08
C ASP A 337 4.71 -2.48 20.58
N VAL A 338 5.62 -1.92 19.77
CA VAL A 338 5.71 -2.19 18.33
C VAL A 338 6.14 -3.63 18.09
N VAL A 339 7.16 -4.11 18.80
CA VAL A 339 7.61 -5.50 18.72
C VAL A 339 6.48 -6.46 19.10
N LYS A 340 5.83 -6.21 20.25
CA LYS A 340 4.74 -7.04 20.76
C LYS A 340 3.55 -7.07 19.79
N ALA A 341 3.11 -5.91 19.30
CA ALA A 341 1.98 -5.83 18.39
C ALA A 341 2.26 -6.54 17.04
N ARG A 342 3.51 -6.51 16.56
CA ARG A 342 3.92 -7.23 15.35
C ARG A 342 3.92 -8.74 15.57
N ASP A 343 4.51 -9.19 16.66
CA ASP A 343 4.53 -10.61 17.03
C ASP A 343 3.10 -11.17 17.21
N GLU A 344 2.21 -10.44 17.88
CA GLU A 344 0.79 -10.81 18.00
C GLU A 344 0.08 -10.91 16.64
N THR A 345 0.38 -9.98 15.71
CA THR A 345 -0.21 -9.98 14.37
C THR A 345 0.25 -11.19 13.56
N LEU A 346 1.53 -11.54 13.62
CA LEU A 346 2.08 -12.72 12.97
C LEU A 346 1.50 -14.00 13.55
N LYS A 347 1.43 -14.11 14.88
CA LYS A 347 0.82 -15.26 15.57
C LYS A 347 -0.66 -15.42 15.19
N PHE A 348 -1.40 -14.33 15.13
CA PHE A 348 -2.80 -14.35 14.70
C PHE A 348 -2.94 -14.80 13.24
N ALA A 349 -2.13 -14.27 12.33
CA ALA A 349 -2.12 -14.64 10.92
C ALA A 349 -1.74 -16.12 10.71
N ALA A 350 -0.70 -16.60 11.40
CA ALA A 350 -0.29 -18.01 11.38
C ALA A 350 -1.41 -18.91 11.96
N GLY A 351 -2.03 -18.52 13.06
CA GLY A 351 -3.19 -19.20 13.64
C GLY A 351 -4.38 -19.28 12.68
N MET A 352 -4.69 -18.19 11.98
CA MET A 352 -5.72 -18.17 10.94
C MET A 352 -5.37 -19.06 9.75
N LYS A 353 -4.13 -19.05 9.27
CA LYS A 353 -3.64 -19.93 8.19
C LYS A 353 -3.78 -21.40 8.58
N ARG A 354 -3.39 -21.78 9.81
CA ARG A 354 -3.54 -23.15 10.33
C ARG A 354 -5.00 -23.59 10.39
N ARG A 355 -5.89 -22.72 10.87
CA ARG A 355 -7.34 -23.01 10.89
C ARG A 355 -7.90 -23.16 9.48
N ALA A 356 -7.50 -22.30 8.56
CA ALA A 356 -7.92 -22.35 7.17
C ALA A 356 -7.42 -23.63 6.47
N GLU A 357 -6.17 -24.03 6.70
CA GLU A 357 -5.60 -25.27 6.14
C GLU A 357 -6.26 -26.52 6.73
N SER A 358 -6.47 -26.54 8.05
CA SER A 358 -7.21 -27.62 8.72
C SER A 358 -8.64 -27.73 8.21
N ALA A 359 -9.30 -26.59 7.97
CA ALA A 359 -10.63 -26.56 7.37
C ALA A 359 -10.62 -27.09 5.94
N ARG A 360 -9.62 -26.73 5.11
CA ARG A 360 -9.45 -27.28 3.75
C ARG A 360 -9.22 -28.79 3.76
N ARG A 361 -8.43 -29.32 4.71
CA ARG A 361 -8.19 -30.77 4.84
C ARG A 361 -9.44 -31.55 5.26
N ARG A 362 -10.34 -30.93 6.03
CA ARG A 362 -11.60 -31.55 6.47
C ARG A 362 -12.74 -31.40 5.44
N ASN A 363 -12.74 -30.30 4.70
CA ASN A 363 -13.76 -29.98 3.71
C ASN A 363 -13.13 -29.91 2.31
N ASP A 364 -13.18 -31.04 1.60
CA ASP A 364 -12.88 -31.12 0.17
C ASP A 364 -14.00 -30.51 -0.71
N ALA A 365 -15.10 -30.08 -0.08
CA ALA A 365 -16.21 -29.42 -0.74
C ALA A 365 -15.89 -27.94 -1.03
N SER A 366 -16.01 -27.55 -2.31
CA SER A 366 -15.98 -26.15 -2.77
C SER A 366 -16.85 -25.23 -1.90
N GLU A 367 -16.41 -23.99 -1.66
CA GLU A 367 -17.21 -22.95 -0.99
C GLU A 367 -18.63 -22.85 -1.59
N ASP A 368 -18.74 -23.02 -2.91
CA ASP A 368 -20.04 -22.98 -3.61
C ASP A 368 -20.94 -24.17 -3.20
N ALA A 369 -20.37 -25.35 -2.92
CA ALA A 369 -21.11 -26.52 -2.45
C ALA A 369 -21.59 -26.33 -1.00
N GLN A 370 -20.81 -25.65 -0.17
CA GLN A 370 -21.20 -25.31 1.21
C GLN A 370 -22.33 -24.27 1.24
N GLU A 371 -22.26 -23.23 0.41
CA GLU A 371 -23.34 -22.24 0.27
C GLU A 371 -24.64 -22.90 -0.20
N LEU A 372 -24.57 -23.84 -1.16
CA LEU A 372 -25.71 -24.63 -1.62
C LEU A 372 -26.32 -25.47 -0.48
N GLN A 373 -25.49 -26.09 0.34
CA GLN A 373 -25.96 -26.89 1.48
C GLN A 373 -26.57 -26.02 2.59
N GLN A 374 -25.98 -24.86 2.89
CA GLN A 374 -26.53 -23.89 3.84
C GLN A 374 -27.89 -23.37 3.41
N PHE A 375 -28.09 -23.13 2.11
CA PHE A 375 -29.39 -22.74 1.58
C PHE A 375 -30.42 -23.86 1.70
N LYS A 376 -30.06 -25.12 1.41
CA LYS A 376 -30.94 -26.28 1.62
C LYS A 376 -31.39 -26.42 3.07
N LEU A 377 -30.50 -26.13 4.02
CA LEU A 377 -30.77 -26.17 5.46
C LEU A 377 -31.48 -24.91 5.99
N GLY A 378 -31.78 -23.92 5.14
CA GLY A 378 -32.42 -22.66 5.54
C GLY A 378 -31.52 -21.72 6.34
N LEU A 379 -30.20 -21.98 6.37
CA LEU A 379 -29.20 -21.14 7.03
C LEU A 379 -28.81 -19.92 6.18
N ALA A 380 -28.92 -20.04 4.86
CA ALA A 380 -28.71 -18.92 3.94
C ALA A 380 -30.05 -18.27 3.54
N ASN A 381 -30.12 -16.94 3.61
CA ASN A 381 -31.34 -16.17 3.32
C ASN A 381 -31.63 -16.00 1.82
N GLU A 382 -30.70 -16.36 0.95
CA GLU A 382 -30.79 -16.17 -0.50
C GLU A 382 -30.27 -17.40 -1.23
N CYS A 383 -30.89 -17.75 -2.36
CA CYS A 383 -30.41 -18.81 -3.22
C CYS A 383 -29.03 -18.44 -3.79
N PRO A 384 -27.99 -19.27 -3.65
CA PRO A 384 -26.65 -18.97 -4.14
C PRO A 384 -26.57 -18.94 -5.68
N LEU A 385 -27.55 -19.53 -6.38
CA LEU A 385 -27.62 -19.57 -7.83
C LEU A 385 -28.31 -18.33 -8.42
N CYS A 386 -29.57 -18.07 -8.05
CA CYS A 386 -30.39 -17.02 -8.67
C CYS A 386 -30.66 -15.80 -7.77
N GLY A 387 -30.27 -15.87 -6.48
CA GLY A 387 -30.47 -14.78 -5.51
C GLY A 387 -31.90 -14.63 -4.97
N VAL A 388 -32.83 -15.54 -5.26
CA VAL A 388 -34.19 -15.51 -4.70
C VAL A 388 -34.14 -15.66 -3.17
N SER A 389 -34.88 -14.84 -2.45
CA SER A 389 -34.85 -14.86 -0.99
C SER A 389 -35.63 -16.05 -0.41
N TYR A 390 -35.18 -16.55 0.74
CA TYR A 390 -35.87 -17.59 1.50
C TYR A 390 -37.30 -17.17 1.85
N LYS A 391 -37.52 -15.87 2.11
CA LYS A 391 -38.84 -15.31 2.40
C LYS A 391 -39.78 -15.42 1.20
N GLU A 392 -39.32 -15.02 0.01
CA GLU A 392 -40.10 -15.16 -1.24
C GLU A 392 -40.49 -16.61 -1.51
N LEU A 393 -39.59 -17.56 -1.23
CA LEU A 393 -39.87 -18.99 -1.37
C LEU A 393 -40.90 -19.48 -0.39
N LYS A 394 -40.77 -19.10 0.89
CA LYS A 394 -41.73 -19.44 1.93
C LYS A 394 -43.12 -18.88 1.63
N ASP A 395 -43.20 -17.65 1.14
CA ASP A 395 -44.46 -16.99 0.77
C ASP A 395 -45.11 -17.65 -0.47
N SER A 396 -44.30 -18.20 -1.38
CA SER A 396 -44.77 -18.98 -2.53
C SER A 396 -45.07 -20.45 -2.22
N GLY A 397 -44.81 -20.92 -0.99
CA GLY A 397 -45.00 -22.31 -0.57
C GLY A 397 -43.97 -23.31 -1.15
N ILE A 398 -42.90 -22.82 -1.79
CA ILE A 398 -41.88 -23.65 -2.43
C ILE A 398 -40.75 -23.91 -1.43
N SER A 399 -40.37 -25.18 -1.24
CA SER A 399 -39.23 -25.51 -0.38
C SER A 399 -37.90 -25.11 -1.02
N CYS A 400 -36.87 -24.83 -0.22
CA CYS A 400 -35.54 -24.48 -0.74
C CYS A 400 -34.92 -25.60 -1.60
N ALA A 401 -35.17 -26.86 -1.24
CA ALA A 401 -34.70 -28.01 -2.01
C ALA A 401 -35.39 -28.11 -3.39
N GLU A 402 -36.71 -27.86 -3.44
CA GLU A 402 -37.50 -27.88 -4.67
C GLU A 402 -37.14 -26.70 -5.59
N HIS A 403 -36.97 -25.50 -5.02
CA HIS A 403 -36.49 -24.36 -5.78
C HIS A 403 -35.15 -24.64 -6.44
N MET A 404 -34.21 -25.27 -5.72
CA MET A 404 -32.89 -25.59 -6.26
C MET A 404 -32.91 -26.56 -7.44
N LEU A 405 -33.80 -27.55 -7.43
CA LEU A 405 -33.95 -28.48 -8.55
C LEU A 405 -34.50 -27.78 -9.81
N ASN A 406 -35.29 -26.73 -9.62
CA ASN A 406 -35.97 -25.99 -10.68
C ASN A 406 -35.34 -24.62 -10.97
N CYS A 407 -34.15 -24.34 -10.42
CA CYS A 407 -33.48 -23.05 -10.53
C CYS A 407 -32.76 -22.88 -11.88
N ASN A 408 -33.54 -22.63 -12.94
CA ASN A 408 -33.05 -22.55 -14.33
C ASN A 408 -33.18 -21.17 -14.98
N ASP A 409 -33.47 -20.12 -14.21
CA ASP A 409 -33.59 -18.76 -14.74
C ASP A 409 -32.22 -18.20 -15.16
N ILE A 410 -31.89 -18.33 -16.45
CA ILE A 410 -30.58 -18.00 -17.04
C ILE A 410 -30.19 -16.54 -16.77
N GLU A 411 -31.14 -15.61 -16.83
CA GLU A 411 -30.86 -14.18 -16.62
C GLU A 411 -30.50 -13.91 -15.15
N LYS A 412 -31.25 -14.49 -14.21
CA LYS A 412 -30.93 -14.36 -12.78
C LYS A 412 -29.61 -15.04 -12.42
N LEU A 413 -29.33 -16.21 -13.01
CA LEU A 413 -28.06 -16.92 -12.84
C LEU A 413 -26.87 -16.09 -13.32
N GLN A 414 -26.95 -15.48 -14.52
CA GLN A 414 -25.89 -14.63 -15.05
C GLN A 414 -25.70 -13.36 -14.22
N LYS A 415 -26.80 -12.71 -13.82
CA LYS A 415 -26.77 -11.52 -12.97
C LYS A 415 -26.09 -11.82 -11.64
N ARG A 416 -26.48 -12.90 -10.95
CA ARG A 416 -25.92 -13.28 -9.66
C ARG A 416 -24.45 -13.70 -9.78
N LYS A 417 -24.07 -14.41 -10.85
CA LYS A 417 -22.67 -14.76 -11.12
C LYS A 417 -21.81 -13.51 -11.28
N ARG A 418 -22.31 -12.49 -11.99
CA ARG A 418 -21.62 -11.20 -12.14
C ARG A 418 -21.53 -10.45 -10.81
N GLU A 419 -22.61 -10.38 -10.03
CA GLU A 419 -22.60 -9.76 -8.70
C GLU A 419 -21.60 -10.46 -7.75
N LYS A 420 -21.57 -11.80 -7.75
CA LYS A 420 -20.62 -12.59 -6.96
C LYS A 420 -19.18 -12.32 -7.39
N GLN A 421 -18.91 -12.20 -8.69
CA GLN A 421 -17.59 -11.83 -9.19
C GLN A 421 -17.20 -10.41 -8.78
N GLU A 422 -18.09 -9.42 -8.94
CA GLU A 422 -17.84 -8.04 -8.52
C GLU A 422 -17.57 -7.93 -7.01
N MET A 423 -18.27 -8.72 -6.18
CA MET A 423 -18.04 -8.79 -4.74
C MET A 423 -16.71 -9.47 -4.40
N ARG A 424 -16.36 -10.57 -5.07
CA ARG A 424 -15.04 -11.21 -4.94
C ARG A 424 -13.91 -10.26 -5.33
N ASP A 425 -14.05 -9.54 -6.45
CA ASP A 425 -13.05 -8.56 -6.91
C ASP A 425 -12.91 -7.39 -5.93
N LYS A 426 -14.02 -6.88 -5.37
CA LYS A 426 -14.00 -5.82 -4.34
C LYS A 426 -13.34 -6.30 -3.05
N LYS A 427 -13.64 -7.52 -2.62
CA LYS A 427 -13.02 -8.14 -1.43
C LYS A 427 -11.53 -8.36 -1.65
N ALA A 428 -11.13 -8.93 -2.78
CA ALA A 428 -9.72 -9.14 -3.14
C ALA A 428 -8.93 -7.83 -3.19
N LYS A 429 -9.49 -6.76 -3.79
CA LYS A 429 -8.86 -5.43 -3.80
C LYS A 429 -8.68 -4.85 -2.40
N ARG A 430 -9.64 -5.10 -1.50
CA ARG A 430 -9.55 -4.65 -0.11
C ARG A 430 -8.47 -5.43 0.64
N GLU A 431 -8.44 -6.75 0.51
CA GLU A 431 -7.43 -7.62 1.12
C GLU A 431 -6.02 -7.30 0.60
N GLU A 432 -5.87 -7.00 -0.69
CA GLU A 432 -4.61 -6.55 -1.28
C GLU A 432 -4.16 -5.20 -0.68
N GLY A 433 -5.09 -4.27 -0.45
CA GLY A 433 -4.81 -3.00 0.20
C GLY A 433 -4.38 -3.16 1.67
N GLU A 434 -5.08 -4.02 2.42
CA GLU A 434 -4.74 -4.36 3.81
C GLU A 434 -3.35 -5.03 3.88
N ALA A 435 -3.06 -5.99 2.99
CA ALA A 435 -1.75 -6.63 2.90
C ALA A 435 -0.62 -5.64 2.57
N LYS A 436 -0.86 -4.67 1.65
CA LYS A 436 0.13 -3.62 1.36
C LYS A 436 0.40 -2.73 2.57
N GLN A 437 -0.65 -2.40 3.34
CA GLN A 437 -0.50 -1.61 4.55
C GLN A 437 0.30 -2.36 5.62
N ASP A 438 0.00 -3.64 5.82
CA ASP A 438 0.70 -4.47 6.80
C ASP A 438 2.17 -4.61 6.44
N LYS A 439 2.48 -4.75 5.14
CA LYS A 439 3.86 -4.81 4.63
C LYS A 439 4.64 -3.52 4.86
N ALA A 440 4.03 -2.38 4.52
CA ALA A 440 4.65 -1.08 4.75
C ALA A 440 4.89 -0.83 6.24
N ALA A 441 3.93 -1.21 7.09
CA ALA A 441 4.04 -1.07 8.53
C ALA A 441 5.10 -2.00 9.14
N ALA A 442 5.26 -3.22 8.61
CA ALA A 442 6.30 -4.16 9.06
C ALA A 442 7.70 -3.62 8.77
N LEU A 443 7.94 -3.16 7.54
CA LEU A 443 9.21 -2.56 7.13
C LEU A 443 9.51 -1.28 7.92
N ALA A 444 8.52 -0.40 8.09
CA ALA A 444 8.67 0.83 8.88
C ALA A 444 8.96 0.53 10.36
N SER A 445 8.30 -0.49 10.93
CA SER A 445 8.56 -0.93 12.30
C SER A 445 10.00 -1.42 12.44
N TRP A 446 10.47 -2.28 11.53
CA TRP A 446 11.84 -2.79 11.56
C TRP A 446 12.88 -1.68 11.42
N GLN A 447 12.68 -0.72 10.50
CA GLN A 447 13.55 0.44 10.38
C GLN A 447 13.57 1.30 11.65
N PHE A 448 12.41 1.53 12.26
CA PHE A 448 12.28 2.29 13.50
C PHE A 448 13.00 1.63 14.69
N LEU A 449 12.99 0.30 14.77
CA LEU A 449 13.70 -0.47 15.79
C LEU A 449 15.23 -0.52 15.55
N GLY A 450 15.72 0.18 14.53
CA GLY A 450 17.13 0.32 14.20
C GLY A 450 17.65 -0.69 13.19
N SER A 451 16.77 -1.32 12.41
CA SER A 451 17.13 -2.30 11.38
C SER A 451 18.01 -3.43 11.90
N LYS A 452 17.73 -3.89 13.12
CA LYS A 452 18.49 -4.95 13.78
C LYS A 452 18.25 -6.28 13.08
N ASP A 453 19.31 -7.05 12.94
CA ASP A 453 19.27 -8.35 12.26
C ASP A 453 18.43 -9.37 13.06
N GLU A 454 18.42 -9.26 14.39
CA GLU A 454 17.62 -10.07 15.34
C GLU A 454 16.10 -10.01 15.07
N GLN A 455 15.62 -8.96 14.42
CA GLN A 455 14.19 -8.73 14.18
C GLN A 455 13.75 -9.05 12.75
N LEU A 456 14.65 -9.58 11.92
CA LEU A 456 14.34 -9.95 10.53
C LEU A 456 13.25 -11.02 10.43
N TYR A 457 13.10 -11.87 11.45
CA TYR A 457 12.03 -12.89 11.47
C TYR A 457 10.62 -12.27 11.48
N LEU A 458 10.48 -11.02 11.95
CA LEU A 458 9.22 -10.27 11.99
C LEU A 458 8.78 -9.76 10.61
N LEU A 459 9.64 -9.83 9.60
CA LEU A 459 9.35 -9.39 8.25
C LEU A 459 8.73 -10.53 7.41
N GLY A 460 7.89 -10.16 6.45
CA GLY A 460 7.38 -11.06 5.41
C GLY A 460 8.45 -11.41 4.36
N GLU A 461 8.20 -12.44 3.56
CA GLU A 461 9.10 -12.87 2.47
C GLU A 461 9.40 -11.73 1.48
N ASP A 462 8.36 -11.05 0.97
CA ASP A 462 8.51 -9.91 0.06
C ASP A 462 9.34 -8.75 0.65
N GLU A 463 9.30 -8.57 1.97
CA GLU A 463 10.08 -7.52 2.65
C GLU A 463 11.54 -7.94 2.81
N LEU A 464 11.77 -9.20 3.15
CA LEU A 464 13.10 -9.79 3.22
C LEU A 464 13.79 -9.76 1.85
N GLU A 465 13.06 -9.99 0.76
CA GLU A 465 13.58 -9.84 -0.61
C GLU A 465 14.02 -8.41 -0.91
N LYS A 466 13.26 -7.41 -0.45
CA LYS A 466 13.67 -6.00 -0.59
C LYS A 466 14.92 -5.70 0.22
N VAL A 467 14.95 -6.10 1.49
CA VAL A 467 16.12 -5.89 2.36
C VAL A 467 17.36 -6.61 1.81
N ALA A 468 17.19 -7.81 1.24
CA ALA A 468 18.25 -8.55 0.58
C ALA A 468 18.73 -7.84 -0.69
N SER A 469 17.81 -7.35 -1.52
CA SER A 469 18.11 -6.61 -2.74
C SER A 469 18.88 -5.32 -2.43
N ASP A 470 18.46 -4.57 -1.42
CA ASP A 470 19.14 -3.37 -0.93
C ASP A 470 20.58 -3.67 -0.45
N ARG A 471 20.82 -4.89 0.03
CA ARG A 471 22.15 -5.39 0.43
C ARG A 471 22.91 -6.11 -0.70
N GLY A 472 22.36 -6.15 -1.92
CA GLY A 472 22.98 -6.81 -3.07
C GLY A 472 22.99 -8.35 -3.00
N ILE A 473 22.11 -8.95 -2.21
CA ILE A 473 22.02 -10.41 -1.99
C ILE A 473 20.96 -11.00 -2.90
N SER A 474 21.34 -11.99 -3.71
CA SER A 474 20.38 -12.72 -4.56
C SER A 474 19.59 -13.76 -3.75
N THR A 475 18.26 -13.62 -3.79
CA THR A 475 17.29 -14.42 -3.03
C THR A 475 16.56 -15.49 -3.85
N THR A 476 16.87 -15.63 -5.14
CA THR A 476 16.10 -16.48 -6.04
C THR A 476 16.03 -17.92 -5.51
N SER A 477 14.81 -18.41 -5.21
CA SER A 477 14.45 -19.77 -4.76
C SER A 477 14.93 -20.23 -3.38
N LYS A 478 15.18 -19.31 -2.44
CA LYS A 478 15.58 -19.64 -1.06
C LYS A 478 14.40 -19.60 -0.08
N SER A 479 14.42 -20.47 0.94
CA SER A 479 13.40 -20.44 2.01
C SER A 479 13.53 -19.15 2.84
N LYS A 480 12.49 -18.78 3.59
CA LYS A 480 12.50 -17.57 4.44
C LYS A 480 13.70 -17.57 5.40
N SER A 481 14.01 -18.70 6.03
CA SER A 481 15.17 -18.85 6.92
C SER A 481 16.50 -18.66 6.20
N ASP A 482 16.63 -19.15 4.97
CA ASP A 482 17.86 -19.02 4.18
C ASP A 482 18.12 -17.59 3.74
N VAL A 483 17.06 -16.86 3.38
CA VAL A 483 17.16 -15.43 3.05
C VAL A 483 17.61 -14.64 4.28
N ILE A 484 17.04 -14.91 5.46
CA ILE A 484 17.48 -14.29 6.71
C ILE A 484 18.95 -14.62 7.00
N ALA A 485 19.34 -15.90 6.94
CA ALA A 485 20.73 -16.31 7.19
C ALA A 485 21.71 -15.66 6.20
N ALA A 486 21.32 -15.52 4.92
CA ALA A 486 22.11 -14.82 3.91
C ALA A 486 22.25 -13.31 4.22
N ILE A 487 21.18 -12.66 4.67
CA ILE A 487 21.19 -11.25 5.07
C ILE A 487 22.11 -11.00 6.28
N VAL A 488 22.08 -11.89 7.27
CA VAL A 488 22.92 -11.80 8.48
C VAL A 488 24.39 -12.08 8.14
N SER A 489 24.66 -13.14 7.37
CA SER A 489 26.03 -13.53 6.99
C SER A 489 26.70 -12.57 5.99
N GLY A 490 25.94 -11.98 5.06
CA GLY A 490 26.45 -11.01 4.08
C GLY A 490 26.93 -9.69 4.71
N LYS A 491 26.55 -9.40 5.95
CA LYS A 491 27.07 -8.26 6.72
C LYS A 491 28.46 -8.54 7.31
N SER A 492 28.75 -9.81 7.58
CA SER A 492 30.03 -10.28 8.13
C SER A 492 31.14 -10.36 7.08
N THR A 493 30.82 -10.45 5.79
CA THR A 493 31.81 -10.51 4.70
C THR A 493 32.41 -9.14 4.35
N SER A 494 31.76 -8.02 4.67
CA SER A 494 32.34 -6.67 4.49
C SER A 494 33.29 -6.26 5.63
N LEU A 495 33.30 -7.00 6.74
CA LEU A 495 34.25 -6.84 7.85
C LEU A 495 34.96 -8.18 8.04
N VAL A 496 35.83 -8.55 7.11
CA VAL A 496 36.66 -9.75 7.22
C VAL A 496 37.58 -9.62 8.44
N ARG A 497 37.12 -10.12 9.58
CA ARG A 497 37.98 -10.75 10.58
C ARG A 497 38.15 -12.20 10.14
N HIS A 498 39.33 -12.50 9.59
CA HIS A 498 39.82 -13.87 9.54
C HIS A 498 40.09 -14.32 10.98
N ASP A 499 39.13 -15.02 11.59
CA ASP A 499 39.41 -16.05 12.59
C ASP A 499 38.20 -17.00 12.65
N GLY A 500 38.47 -18.27 12.35
CA GLY A 500 37.48 -19.31 12.14
C GLY A 500 36.88 -19.84 13.44
N SER A 501 35.89 -19.13 13.98
CA SER A 501 34.93 -19.69 14.93
C SER A 501 33.52 -19.14 14.65
N PRO A 502 32.53 -19.97 14.28
CA PRO A 502 31.14 -19.54 14.12
C PRO A 502 30.48 -19.47 15.51
N SER A 503 30.99 -18.62 16.41
CA SER A 503 30.35 -18.37 17.70
C SER A 503 29.53 -17.07 17.62
N SER A 504 28.40 -17.10 16.92
CA SER A 504 27.35 -16.13 17.18
C SER A 504 26.65 -16.56 18.46
N SER A 505 27.07 -16.03 19.61
CA SER A 505 26.40 -16.27 20.89
C SER A 505 24.98 -15.70 20.84
N ILE A 506 24.00 -16.59 21.07
CA ILE A 506 22.60 -16.23 21.09
C ILE A 506 22.35 -15.41 22.35
N ARG A 507 22.14 -14.10 22.22
CA ARG A 507 21.92 -13.25 23.39
C ARG A 507 20.54 -13.50 24.00
N LYS A 508 20.51 -14.06 25.21
CA LYS A 508 19.31 -14.35 26.01
C LYS A 508 18.31 -13.18 26.08
N GLU A 509 18.80 -11.95 26.15
CA GLU A 509 17.99 -10.72 26.25
C GLU A 509 17.15 -10.40 25.00
N THR A 510 17.46 -11.02 23.86
CA THR A 510 16.86 -10.71 22.56
C THR A 510 15.97 -11.83 22.02
N LEU A 511 16.00 -12.99 22.68
CA LEU A 511 15.13 -14.11 22.34
C LEU A 511 13.73 -13.94 22.94
N PRO A 512 12.67 -14.41 22.26
CA PRO A 512 11.38 -14.64 22.88
C PRO A 512 11.51 -15.62 24.06
N SER A 513 10.56 -15.57 25.01
CA SER A 513 10.55 -16.53 26.12
C SER A 513 10.55 -17.97 25.62
N ILE A 514 11.16 -18.88 26.37
CA ILE A 514 11.26 -20.31 26.02
C ILE A 514 9.86 -20.91 25.78
N GLU A 515 8.88 -20.57 26.61
CA GLU A 515 7.48 -20.95 26.41
C GLU A 515 6.90 -20.48 25.07
N THR A 516 7.31 -19.30 24.61
CA THR A 516 6.92 -18.79 23.30
C THR A 516 7.58 -19.60 22.20
N LEU A 517 8.86 -19.92 22.31
CA LEU A 517 9.61 -20.72 21.33
C LEU A 517 9.05 -22.14 21.16
N GLN A 518 8.57 -22.75 22.24
CA GLN A 518 7.92 -24.07 22.19
C GLN A 518 6.60 -24.07 21.41
N ARG A 519 5.88 -22.93 21.36
CA ARG A 519 4.61 -22.79 20.63
C ARG A 519 4.77 -22.50 19.13
N LEU A 520 5.97 -22.12 18.71
CA LEU A 520 6.27 -21.80 17.31
C LEU A 520 6.37 -23.07 16.46
N ASP A 521 6.12 -22.92 15.16
CA ASP A 521 6.40 -23.98 14.21
C ASP A 521 7.91 -24.13 13.94
N LEU A 522 8.27 -25.18 13.22
CA LEU A 522 9.67 -25.50 12.91
C LEU A 522 10.33 -24.47 11.97
N GLU A 523 9.59 -23.93 11.01
CA GLU A 523 10.04 -22.88 10.07
C GLU A 523 10.19 -21.52 10.78
N GLU A 524 9.25 -21.17 11.66
CA GLU A 524 9.32 -19.97 12.51
C GLU A 524 10.53 -20.02 13.44
N LEU A 525 10.77 -21.18 14.07
CA LEU A 525 11.95 -21.39 14.92
C LEU A 525 13.26 -21.30 14.13
N ARG A 526 13.29 -21.83 12.89
CA ARG A 526 14.45 -21.67 11.98
C ARG A 526 14.68 -20.22 11.60
N CYS A 527 13.63 -19.44 11.35
CA CYS A 527 13.75 -18.02 11.03
C CYS A 527 14.33 -17.21 12.18
N ILE A 528 13.90 -17.48 13.42
CA ILE A 528 14.43 -16.82 14.62
C ILE A 528 15.91 -17.19 14.79
N LEU A 529 16.25 -18.47 14.72
CA LEU A 529 17.63 -18.94 14.82
C LEU A 529 18.54 -18.33 13.74
N ALA A 530 18.05 -18.25 12.50
CA ALA A 530 18.75 -17.59 11.41
C ALA A 530 18.97 -16.09 11.66
N ALA A 531 17.99 -15.39 12.24
CA ALA A 531 18.10 -13.97 12.61
C ALA A 531 19.16 -13.73 13.68
N HIS A 532 19.39 -14.72 14.57
CA HIS A 532 20.46 -14.70 15.57
C HIS A 532 21.81 -15.25 15.04
N GLY A 533 21.92 -15.56 13.75
CA GLY A 533 23.17 -15.99 13.12
C GLY A 533 23.46 -17.49 13.19
N VAL A 534 22.51 -18.31 13.66
CA VAL A 534 22.66 -19.77 13.69
C VAL A 534 22.44 -20.35 12.29
N VAL A 535 23.52 -20.79 11.65
CA VAL A 535 23.50 -21.40 10.32
C VAL A 535 23.40 -22.93 10.42
N GLY A 536 22.74 -23.58 9.44
CA GLY A 536 22.66 -25.05 9.38
C GLY A 536 21.59 -25.68 10.28
N SER A 537 20.40 -25.07 10.28
CA SER A 537 19.21 -25.60 10.96
C SER A 537 18.36 -26.54 10.09
N ASP A 538 18.76 -26.71 8.83
CA ASP A 538 18.11 -27.61 7.88
C ASP A 538 18.30 -29.07 8.26
N GLY A 539 17.23 -29.85 8.19
CA GLY A 539 17.20 -31.27 8.58
C GLY A 539 17.11 -31.53 10.08
N LYS A 540 17.29 -30.51 10.95
CA LYS A 540 17.13 -30.66 12.40
C LYS A 540 15.65 -30.71 12.79
N THR A 541 15.33 -31.56 13.77
CA THR A 541 13.98 -31.64 14.35
C THR A 541 13.73 -30.45 15.30
N LYS A 542 12.46 -30.13 15.55
CA LYS A 542 12.08 -29.06 16.49
C LYS A 542 12.73 -29.24 17.87
N ALA A 543 12.76 -30.47 18.38
CA ALA A 543 13.39 -30.79 19.67
C ALA A 543 14.92 -30.59 19.67
N GLN A 544 15.60 -30.79 18.53
CA GLN A 544 17.02 -30.50 18.41
C GLN A 544 17.29 -29.00 18.37
N LEU A 545 16.45 -28.23 17.66
CA LEU A 545 16.55 -26.78 17.61
C LEU A 545 16.28 -26.13 18.97
N LEU A 546 15.28 -26.60 19.72
CA LEU A 546 15.00 -26.12 21.07
C LEU A 546 16.16 -26.40 22.03
N ARG A 547 16.74 -27.61 21.99
CA ARG A 547 17.94 -27.94 22.79
C ARG A 547 19.14 -27.06 22.45
N MET A 548 19.31 -26.66 21.19
CA MET A 548 20.37 -25.72 20.80
C MET A 548 20.14 -24.32 21.40
N VAL A 549 18.90 -23.85 21.46
CA VAL A 549 18.57 -22.58 22.09
C VAL A 549 18.78 -22.66 23.60
N GLU A 550 18.28 -23.73 24.23
CA GLU A 550 18.44 -23.96 25.67
C GLU A 550 19.92 -24.07 26.06
N GLY A 551 20.73 -24.82 25.30
CA GLY A 551 22.18 -24.92 25.52
C GLY A 551 22.87 -23.56 25.39
N ALA A 552 22.58 -22.79 24.34
CA ALA A 552 23.18 -21.46 24.17
C ALA A 552 22.77 -20.46 25.26
N ILE A 553 21.58 -20.60 25.85
CA ILE A 553 21.13 -19.78 26.98
C ILE A 553 21.87 -20.15 28.28
N LEU A 554 22.16 -21.44 28.48
CA LEU A 554 22.83 -21.95 29.66
C LEU A 554 24.35 -21.68 29.62
N ASP A 555 24.98 -21.83 28.45
CA ASP A 555 26.41 -21.55 28.27
C ASP A 555 26.75 -20.05 28.51
N ASP A 556 25.81 -19.14 28.21
CA ASP A 556 25.93 -17.69 28.48
C ASP A 556 25.95 -17.36 29.99
N ASP A 557 25.38 -18.24 30.83
CA ASP A 557 25.37 -18.08 32.29
C ASP A 557 26.71 -18.54 32.93
N ASP A 558 27.42 -19.49 32.30
CA ASP A 558 28.71 -20.00 32.78
C ASP A 558 29.92 -19.10 32.42
N GLU A 559 29.90 -18.41 31.27
CA GLU A 559 30.98 -17.49 30.87
C GLU A 559 31.06 -16.21 31.72
N LYS A 560 29.99 -15.84 32.45
CA LYS A 560 30.03 -14.73 33.42
C LYS A 560 30.41 -15.17 34.84
N GLY A 561 30.58 -16.47 35.10
CA GLY A 561 30.87 -17.04 36.41
C GLY A 561 32.23 -17.74 36.57
N SER A 562 32.88 -18.19 35.50
CA SER A 562 34.08 -19.03 35.63
C SER A 562 35.40 -18.26 35.49
N SER A 563 35.68 -17.41 36.47
CA SER A 563 37.05 -17.11 36.90
C SER A 563 37.36 -18.00 38.09
N GLY A 564 37.78 -19.24 37.85
CA GLY A 564 38.35 -20.05 38.93
C GLY A 564 38.30 -21.55 38.72
N VAL A 565 39.51 -22.12 38.65
CA VAL A 565 39.85 -23.52 38.91
C VAL A 565 39.74 -24.47 37.71
N MET A 566 40.80 -24.47 36.91
CA MET A 566 41.27 -25.67 36.23
C MET A 566 41.72 -26.71 37.27
N LEU A 567 41.27 -27.95 37.13
CA LEU A 567 42.01 -29.13 37.58
C LEU A 567 41.77 -30.27 36.58
N LEU A 568 42.75 -30.42 35.70
CA LEU A 568 43.00 -31.63 34.91
C LEU A 568 43.52 -32.71 35.86
N GLU A 569 42.89 -33.89 35.91
CA GLU A 569 43.64 -35.15 36.08
C GLU A 569 42.98 -36.28 35.27
N ASN A 570 43.84 -36.99 34.54
CA ASN A 570 43.55 -38.15 33.69
C ASN A 570 43.23 -39.41 34.49
N GLY A 571 42.37 -40.29 33.97
CA GLY A 571 42.09 -41.60 34.58
C GLY A 571 41.37 -42.62 33.70
N LYS A 572 42.08 -43.13 32.68
CA LYS A 572 42.08 -44.50 32.11
C LYS A 572 40.94 -45.51 32.43
N ASN A 573 40.30 -46.01 31.35
CA ASN A 573 39.79 -47.36 31.03
C ASN A 573 39.05 -48.23 32.08
N GLY A 574 37.86 -48.71 31.70
CA GLY A 574 37.23 -49.90 32.28
C GLY A 574 35.97 -50.30 31.50
N ASN A 575 35.90 -51.58 31.13
CA ASN A 575 35.00 -52.22 30.17
C ASN A 575 33.71 -52.79 30.82
N GLU A 576 32.68 -53.02 30.00
CA GLU A 576 31.56 -53.99 30.14
C GLU A 576 30.67 -54.01 31.40
N ARG A 577 29.34 -53.99 31.21
CA ARG A 577 28.44 -55.18 31.29
C ARG A 577 26.95 -54.81 31.31
N GLU A 578 26.15 -55.58 30.57
CA GLU A 578 24.68 -55.64 30.58
C GLU A 578 24.11 -56.27 31.87
N GLU A 579 22.94 -55.80 32.31
CA GLU A 579 21.87 -56.44 33.12
C GLU A 579 20.96 -55.26 33.58
N GLY A 580 19.63 -55.19 33.49
CA GLY A 580 18.58 -56.20 33.39
C GLY A 580 17.73 -56.21 34.69
N SER A 581 16.77 -55.29 34.85
CA SER A 581 15.54 -55.43 35.68
C SER A 581 14.63 -54.20 35.43
N SER A 582 13.43 -54.30 34.88
CA SER A 582 12.16 -54.70 35.52
C SER A 582 11.89 -53.98 36.84
N GLU A 583 10.98 -53.02 36.84
CA GLU A 583 9.95 -52.87 37.87
C GLU A 583 8.84 -51.94 37.35
N ASP A 584 7.64 -52.51 37.34
CA ASP A 584 6.35 -51.90 37.12
C ASP A 584 6.02 -50.97 38.28
N GLU A 585 5.55 -49.74 38.01
CA GLU A 585 4.62 -49.05 38.90
C GLU A 585 3.58 -48.32 38.04
N ASP A 586 2.39 -48.92 38.02
CA ASP A 586 1.12 -48.27 37.72
C ASP A 586 0.91 -47.13 38.71
N ASP A 587 0.55 -45.93 38.24
CA ASP A 587 -0.25 -45.01 39.03
C ASP A 587 -1.21 -44.25 38.11
N ASP A 588 -2.46 -44.70 38.20
CA ASP A 588 -3.66 -44.00 37.78
C ASP A 588 -3.77 -42.68 38.55
N ASP A 589 -4.01 -41.57 37.87
CA ASP A 589 -4.76 -40.47 38.47
C ASP A 589 -5.53 -39.70 37.40
N ASP A 590 -6.83 -40.02 37.36
CA ASP A 590 -7.89 -39.28 36.69
C ASP A 590 -8.08 -37.91 37.37
N GLU A 591 -7.66 -36.81 36.74
CA GLU A 591 -8.11 -35.47 37.15
C GLU A 591 -9.18 -34.90 36.22
N TYR A 592 -10.31 -34.62 36.86
CA TYR A 592 -11.62 -34.26 36.35
C TYR A 592 -11.64 -33.00 35.46
N ASN A 593 -12.45 -33.07 34.40
CA ASN A 593 -13.01 -31.91 33.71
C ASN A 593 -14.04 -31.22 34.63
N GLU A 594 -13.80 -29.97 35.00
CA GLU A 594 -14.86 -29.08 35.47
C GLU A 594 -15.16 -28.03 34.40
N VAL A 595 -16.32 -28.20 33.76
CA VAL A 595 -16.90 -27.25 32.79
C VAL A 595 -17.83 -26.34 33.58
N GLU A 596 -17.41 -25.12 33.86
CA GLU A 596 -18.33 -24.08 34.34
C GLU A 596 -19.25 -23.62 33.20
N VAL A 597 -20.50 -24.04 33.29
CA VAL A 597 -21.64 -23.50 32.55
C VAL A 597 -22.04 -22.20 33.24
N ILE A 598 -21.78 -21.06 32.60
CA ILE A 598 -22.37 -19.78 33.01
C ILE A 598 -23.75 -19.68 32.37
N ASP A 599 -24.78 -19.93 33.18
CA ASP A 599 -26.17 -19.61 32.88
C ASP A 599 -26.38 -18.09 33.00
N LEU A 600 -26.79 -17.46 31.91
CA LEU A 600 -27.30 -16.09 31.90
C LEU A 600 -28.81 -16.13 32.09
N THR A 601 -29.27 -15.68 33.25
CA THR A 601 -30.64 -15.17 33.44
C THR A 601 -30.66 -13.67 33.34
#